data_AF-A0A953Q241-F1
#
_entry.id   AF-A0A953Q241-F1
#
_cell.length_a   1.000
_cell.length_b   1.000
_cell.length_c   1.000
_cell.angle_alpha   90.00
_cell.angle_beta   90.00
_cell.angle_gamma   90.00
#
_symmetry.space_group_name_H-M   'P 1'
#
loop_
_entity.id
_entity.type
_entity.pdbx_description
1 polymer ?
#
loop_
_entity_poly.entity_id
_entity_poly.type
_entity_poly.pdbx_seq_one_letter_code
_entity_poly.pdbx_strand_id
1 'polypeptide(L)'
;MSTFVRTQIFLTAEQRRRLRTWSKHARKTASELIREAIEDRYVRRPTPEELQSALGASFGSWKGRKSPSTRIVRALRRGTRWKRFLS
;
A
#
# COMPACT_ATOMS: atom_id res chain seq x y z
N MET A 1 -16.95 11.60 -23.71
CA MET A 1 -17.29 10.20 -23.40
C MET A 1 -16.01 9.39 -23.47
N SER A 2 -15.62 8.72 -22.39
CA SER A 2 -14.51 7.76 -22.43
C SER A 2 -14.96 6.51 -23.17
N THR A 3 -14.20 6.08 -24.16
CA THR A 3 -14.46 4.88 -24.96
C THR A 3 -13.89 3.65 -24.27
N PHE A 4 -14.68 2.57 -24.19
CA PHE A 4 -14.20 1.29 -23.67
C PHE A 4 -13.43 0.52 -24.74
N VAL A 5 -12.21 0.10 -24.41
CA VAL A 5 -11.39 -0.78 -25.26
C VAL A 5 -11.39 -2.18 -24.65
N ARG A 6 -11.65 -3.21 -25.47
CA ARG A 6 -11.58 -4.60 -25.03
C ARG A 6 -10.12 -5.05 -25.00
N THR A 7 -9.66 -5.47 -23.83
CA THR A 7 -8.29 -5.97 -23.62
C THR A 7 -8.32 -7.39 -23.06
N GLN A 8 -7.42 -8.25 -23.54
CA GLN A 8 -7.19 -9.57 -22.97
C GLN A 8 -6.05 -9.49 -21.95
N ILE A 9 -6.31 -9.95 -20.72
CA ILE A 9 -5.31 -10.04 -19.66
C ILE A 9 -5.13 -11.51 -19.27
N PHE A 10 -3.88 -11.92 -19.07
CA PHE A 10 -3.57 -13.25 -18.57
C PHE A 10 -3.49 -13.22 -17.04
N LEU A 11 -4.23 -14.11 -16.40
CA LEU A 11 -4.26 -14.28 -14.95
C LEU A 11 -3.94 -15.72 -14.62
N THR A 12 -3.27 -15.93 -13.49
CA THR A 12 -3.13 -17.27 -12.92
C THR A 12 -4.50 -17.81 -12.49
N ALA A 13 -4.62 -19.13 -12.38
CA ALA A 13 -5.85 -19.77 -11.90
C ALA A 13 -6.26 -19.26 -10.51
N GLU A 14 -5.27 -19.02 -9.65
CA GLU A 14 -5.43 -18.44 -8.31
C GLU A 14 -6.03 -17.03 -8.37
N GLN A 15 -5.43 -16.14 -9.17
CA GLN A 15 -5.91 -14.77 -9.35
C GLN A 15 -7.34 -14.75 -9.90
N ARG A 16 -7.63 -15.58 -10.91
CA ARG A 16 -8.98 -15.70 -11.47
C ARG A 16 -10.00 -16.21 -10.44
N ARG A 17 -9.61 -17.16 -9.58
CA ARG A 17 -10.49 -17.65 -8.50
C ARG A 17 -10.79 -16.56 -7.49
N ARG A 18 -9.77 -15.88 -6.98
CA ARG A 18 -9.92 -14.77 -6.04
C ARG A 18 -10.78 -13.65 -6.62
N LEU A 19 -10.50 -13.24 -7.86
CA LEU A 19 -11.26 -12.19 -8.54
C LEU A 19 -12.75 -12.53 -8.66
N ARG A 20 -13.09 -13.79 -8.95
CA ARG A 20 -14.50 -14.24 -8.96
C ARG A 20 -15.15 -14.20 -7.59
N THR A 21 -14.42 -14.59 -6.55
CA THR A 21 -14.92 -14.49 -5.16
C THR A 21 -15.24 -13.03 -4.81
N TRP A 22 -14.31 -12.12 -5.09
CA TRP A 22 -14.51 -10.68 -4.84
C TRP A 22 -15.63 -10.08 -5.68
N SER A 23 -15.76 -10.48 -6.95
CA SER A 23 -16.85 -10.07 -7.84
C SER A 23 -18.23 -10.41 -7.25
N LYS A 24 -18.38 -11.61 -6.68
CA LYS A 24 -19.62 -12.01 -5.99
C LYS A 24 -19.88 -11.18 -4.74
N HIS A 25 -18.87 -11.02 -3.88
CA HIS A 25 -19.01 -10.25 -2.64
C HIS A 25 -19.33 -8.77 -2.91
N ALA A 26 -18.69 -8.16 -3.90
CA ALA A 26 -18.88 -6.76 -4.25
C ALA A 26 -20.14 -6.50 -5.11
N ARG A 27 -20.80 -7.55 -5.61
CA ARG A 27 -21.88 -7.47 -6.61
C ARG A 27 -21.49 -6.66 -7.85
N LYS A 28 -20.24 -6.82 -8.30
CA LYS A 28 -19.66 -6.16 -9.48
C LYS A 28 -19.09 -7.21 -10.43
N THR A 29 -19.04 -6.91 -11.72
CA THR A 29 -18.37 -7.77 -12.70
C THR A 29 -16.85 -7.77 -12.48
N ALA A 30 -16.19 -8.83 -12.95
CA ALA A 30 -14.73 -8.90 -12.91
C ALA A 30 -14.07 -7.71 -13.65
N SER A 31 -14.65 -7.30 -14.79
CA SER A 31 -14.16 -6.15 -15.57
C SER A 31 -14.34 -4.82 -14.84
N GLU A 32 -15.39 -4.65 -14.06
CA GLU A 32 -15.55 -3.46 -13.19
C GLU A 32 -14.51 -3.43 -12.10
N LEU A 33 -14.32 -4.55 -11.37
CA LEU A 33 -13.30 -4.62 -10.31
C LEU A 33 -11.89 -4.40 -10.84
N ILE A 34 -11.56 -4.96 -12.01
CA ILE A 34 -10.26 -4.72 -12.64
C ILE A 34 -10.11 -3.24 -13.00
N ARG A 35 -11.13 -2.62 -13.61
CA ARG A 35 -11.09 -1.20 -13.96
C ARG A 35 -10.95 -0.31 -12.73
N GLU A 36 -11.71 -0.56 -11.68
CA GLU A 36 -11.62 0.18 -10.41
C GLU A 36 -10.23 0.03 -9.79
N ALA A 37 -9.68 -1.18 -9.74
CA ALA A 37 -8.34 -1.40 -9.23
C ALA A 37 -7.26 -0.67 -10.06
N ILE A 38 -7.43 -0.62 -11.39
CA ILE A 38 -6.53 0.14 -12.26
C ILE A 38 -6.68 1.65 -12.02
N GLU A 39 -7.92 2.13 -11.92
CA GLU A 39 -8.23 3.52 -11.67
C GLU A 39 -7.60 3.96 -10.34
N ASP A 40 -7.89 3.25 -9.25
CA ASP A 40 -7.39 3.57 -7.93
C ASP A 40 -5.86 3.50 -7.81
N ARG A 41 -5.22 2.56 -8.52
CA ARG A 41 -3.78 2.29 -8.36
C ARG A 41 -2.89 3.07 -9.31
N TYR A 42 -3.36 3.31 -10.54
CA TYR A 42 -2.50 3.78 -11.63
C TYR A 42 -3.02 5.03 -12.33
N VAL A 43 -4.31 5.35 -12.23
CA VAL A 43 -4.90 6.52 -12.92
C VAL A 43 -5.17 7.66 -11.95
N ARG A 44 -5.77 7.36 -10.80
CA ARG A 44 -6.13 8.32 -9.77
C ARG A 44 -4.88 9.00 -9.27
N ARG A 45 -4.84 10.32 -9.48
CA ARG A 45 -3.87 11.20 -8.83
C ARG A 45 -4.51 11.72 -7.55
N PRO A 46 -3.79 11.73 -6.42
CA PRO A 46 -4.31 12.32 -5.20
C PRO A 46 -4.67 13.78 -5.45
N THR A 47 -5.81 14.21 -4.96
CA THR A 47 -6.19 15.63 -5.03
C THR A 47 -5.22 16.46 -4.16
N PRO A 48 -5.10 17.78 -4.41
CA PRO A 48 -4.31 18.65 -3.54
C PRO A 48 -4.73 18.58 -2.07
N GLU A 49 -6.02 18.37 -1.80
CA GLU A 49 -6.60 18.24 -0.46
C GLU A 49 -6.24 16.89 0.19
N GLU A 50 -6.32 15.79 -0.55
CA GLU A 50 -5.88 14.46 -0.08
C GLU A 50 -4.37 14.46 0.20
N LEU A 51 -3.60 15.13 -0.65
CA LEU A 51 -2.17 15.30 -0.45
C LEU A 51 -1.88 16.15 0.78
N GLN A 52 -2.57 17.28 0.97
CA GLN A 52 -2.43 18.11 2.17
C GLN A 52 -2.84 17.36 3.44
N SER A 53 -3.92 16.59 3.40
CA SER A 53 -4.37 15.77 4.52
C SER A 53 -3.35 14.68 4.86
N ALA A 54 -2.82 13.99 3.85
CA ALA A 54 -1.76 13.00 4.04
C ALA A 54 -0.47 13.62 4.60
N LEU A 55 -0.08 14.80 4.11
CA LEU A 55 1.05 15.56 4.64
C LEU A 55 0.79 15.97 6.09
N GLY A 56 -0.38 16.52 6.41
CA GLY A 56 -0.79 16.88 7.77
C GLY A 56 -0.77 15.69 8.73
N ALA A 57 -1.29 14.53 8.30
CA ALA A 57 -1.24 13.29 9.08
C ALA A 57 0.18 12.74 9.26
N SER A 58 1.08 13.01 8.30
CA SER A 58 2.49 12.64 8.40
C SER A 58 3.29 13.60 9.29
N PHE A 59 2.87 14.87 9.40
CA PHE A 59 3.52 15.85 10.27
C PHE A 59 3.37 15.43 11.75
N GLY A 60 4.50 15.18 12.40
CA GLY A 60 4.53 14.72 13.79
C GLY A 60 4.47 13.20 13.97
N SER A 61 4.28 12.41 12.91
CA SER A 61 4.37 10.94 12.98
C SER A 61 5.74 10.42 13.43
N TRP A 62 6.79 11.24 13.26
CA TRP A 62 8.14 10.99 13.77
C TRP A 62 8.41 11.64 15.14
N LYS A 63 7.54 12.55 15.61
CA LYS A 63 7.73 13.30 16.85
C LYS A 63 7.40 12.37 18.03
N GLY A 64 8.42 12.00 18.79
CA GLY A 64 8.30 11.08 19.92
C GLY A 64 8.65 9.62 19.60
N ARG A 65 8.98 9.28 18.34
CA ARG A 65 9.55 7.98 18.03
C ARG A 65 10.97 7.91 18.60
N LYS A 66 11.20 7.02 19.57
CA LYS A 66 12.55 6.70 20.06
C LYS A 66 13.30 5.93 18.97
N SER A 67 14.01 6.66 18.11
CA SER A 67 14.98 6.03 17.21
C SER A 67 16.12 5.44 18.05
N PRO A 68 16.65 4.25 17.69
CA PRO A 68 17.88 3.75 18.30
C PRO A 68 18.95 4.83 18.17
N SER A 69 19.58 5.20 19.29
CA SER A 69 20.66 6.17 19.26
C SER A 69 21.82 5.62 18.43
N THR A 70 22.65 6.51 17.88
CA THR A 70 23.86 6.14 17.12
C THR A 70 24.77 5.18 17.90
N ARG A 71 24.75 5.27 19.24
CA ARG A 71 25.43 4.36 20.16
C ARG A 71 24.93 2.91 20.05
N ILE A 72 23.61 2.72 20.00
CA ILE A 72 22.98 1.39 19.88
C ILE A 72 23.29 0.80 18.50
N VAL A 73 23.17 1.60 17.44
CA VAL A 73 23.51 1.18 16.06
C VAL A 73 24.97 0.73 15.96
N ARG A 74 25.90 1.47 16.56
CA ARG A 74 27.33 1.10 16.59
C ARG A 74 27.60 -0.17 17.41
N ALA A 75 26.85 -0.41 18.48
CA ALA A 75 27.00 -1.64 19.27
C ALA A 75 26.48 -2.87 18.51
N LEU A 76 25.34 -2.75 17.83
CA LEU A 76 24.79 -3.81 16.97
C LEU A 76 25.77 -4.19 15.85
N ARG A 77 26.37 -3.20 15.17
CA ARG A 77 27.38 -3.45 14.12
C ARG A 77 28.61 -4.21 14.63
N ARG A 78 28.96 -4.04 15.91
CA ARG A 78 30.08 -4.74 16.56
C ARG A 78 29.67 -6.12 17.13
N GLY A 79 28.50 -6.64 16.74
CA GLY A 79 28.03 -7.97 17.15
C GLY A 79 27.29 -8.02 18.48
N THR A 80 26.93 -6.87 19.07
CA THR A 80 26.18 -6.85 20.33
C THR A 80 24.73 -7.24 20.06
N ARG A 81 24.14 -8.12 20.89
CA ARG A 81 22.74 -8.55 20.74
C ARG A 81 21.76 -7.44 21.13
N TRP A 82 20.74 -7.23 20.29
CA TRP A 82 19.65 -6.25 20.49
C TRP A 82 18.96 -6.37 21.85
N LYS A 83 18.79 -7.59 22.38
CA LYS A 83 18.15 -7.85 23.69
C LYS A 83 18.77 -7.09 24.86
N ARG A 84 20.04 -6.65 24.76
CA ARG A 84 20.73 -5.88 25.81
C ARG A 84 20.29 -4.42 25.93
N PHE A 85 19.51 -3.90 24.97
CA PHE A 85 19.05 -2.50 24.93
C PHE A 85 17.55 -2.33 25.22
N LEU A 86 16.86 -3.42 25.59
CA LEU A 86 15.41 -3.46 25.82
C LEU A 86 15.03 -3.45 27.32
N SER A 87 15.91 -2.97 28.20
CA SER A 87 15.63 -2.79 29.64
C SER A 87 14.95 -1.45 29.92
#